data_AF-B3R9F6-F1
#
_entry.id   AF-B3R9F6-F1
#
_cell.length_a   1.000
_cell.length_b   1.000
_cell.length_c   1.000
_cell.angle_alpha   90.00
_cell.angle_beta   90.00
_cell.angle_gamma   90.00
#
_symmetry.space_group_name_H-M   'P 1'
#
loop_
_entity.id
_entity.type
_entity.pdbx_description
1 polymer ?
#
loop_
_entity_poly.entity_id
_entity_poly.type
_entity_poly.pdbx_seq_one_letter_code
_entity_poly.pdbx_strand_id
1 'polypeptide(L)'
;MSTPIETRPPLPPFTRETAIAKVRAAEDGWNSRDPQRVALAYTVDSAWRNRAEFVNGRADIVAFLQRKWQKELDYRLIKELWVHDGNRIAVRFAYEWHDDSGNWYRSYGNENWEFDDAGFMRKRFACINDAPIRAEDRKFHWPLGRRPDGHPGLSELGL
;
A
#
# COMPACT_ATOMS: atom_id res chain seq x y z
N MET A 1 14.48 -22.94 -24.72
CA MET A 1 13.32 -22.81 -23.83
C MET A 1 13.27 -21.35 -23.40
N SER A 2 12.32 -20.54 -23.88
CA SER A 2 12.20 -19.16 -23.39
C SER A 2 11.59 -19.20 -21.99
N THR A 3 12.25 -18.59 -21.01
CA THR A 3 11.70 -18.39 -19.67
C THR A 3 10.33 -17.70 -19.80
N PRO A 4 9.26 -18.19 -19.14
CA PRO A 4 7.99 -17.48 -19.12
C PRO A 4 8.22 -16.05 -18.65
N ILE A 5 7.68 -15.06 -19.38
CA ILE A 5 7.70 -13.67 -18.92
C ILE A 5 6.84 -13.61 -17.66
N GLU A 6 7.46 -13.30 -16.52
CA GLU A 6 6.77 -13.16 -15.25
C GLU A 6 5.77 -12.00 -15.34
N THR A 7 4.51 -12.23 -14.97
CA THR A 7 3.45 -11.21 -14.97
C THR A 7 2.70 -11.20 -13.65
N ARG A 8 2.13 -10.05 -13.32
CA ARG A 8 1.39 -9.83 -12.07
C ARG A 8 0.00 -9.23 -12.35
N PRO A 9 -0.99 -10.05 -12.70
CA PRO A 9 -2.35 -9.57 -12.94
C PRO A 9 -2.96 -8.93 -11.66
N PRO A 10 -3.95 -8.03 -11.79
CA PRO A 10 -4.48 -7.48 -13.05
C PRO A 10 -3.47 -6.63 -13.84
N LEU A 11 -3.55 -6.67 -15.17
CA LEU A 11 -2.66 -5.93 -16.08
C LEU A 11 -3.34 -4.64 -16.58
N PRO A 12 -2.59 -3.58 -16.90
CA PRO A 12 -3.14 -2.40 -17.57
C PRO A 12 -3.49 -2.68 -19.06
N PRO A 13 -4.39 -1.90 -19.69
CA PRO A 13 -5.15 -0.79 -19.10
C PRO A 13 -6.25 -1.29 -18.15
N PHE A 14 -6.45 -0.57 -17.04
CA PHE A 14 -7.38 -1.00 -16.00
C PHE A 14 -8.83 -0.58 -16.30
N THR A 15 -9.76 -1.49 -16.04
CA THR A 15 -11.17 -1.15 -15.79
C THR A 15 -11.34 -0.78 -14.32
N ARG A 16 -12.50 -0.25 -13.95
CA ARG A 16 -12.80 0.05 -12.54
C ARG A 16 -12.68 -1.19 -11.66
N GLU A 17 -13.20 -2.32 -12.14
CA GLU A 17 -13.18 -3.59 -11.42
C GLU A 17 -11.74 -4.10 -11.22
N THR A 18 -10.93 -4.08 -12.27
CA THR A 18 -9.54 -4.55 -12.19
C THR A 18 -8.65 -3.59 -11.39
N ALA A 19 -8.94 -2.28 -11.42
CA ALA A 19 -8.29 -1.29 -10.56
C ALA A 19 -8.62 -1.54 -9.07
N ILE A 20 -9.90 -1.79 -8.72
CA ILE A 20 -10.29 -2.16 -7.35
C ILE A 20 -9.57 -3.44 -6.90
N ALA A 21 -9.53 -4.46 -7.75
CA ALA A 21 -8.81 -5.69 -7.46
C ALA A 21 -7.30 -5.45 -7.26
N LYS A 22 -6.68 -4.57 -8.07
CA LYS A 22 -5.28 -4.17 -7.93
C LYS A 22 -5.01 -3.44 -6.61
N VAL A 23 -5.91 -2.53 -6.22
CA VAL A 23 -5.85 -1.81 -4.94
C VAL A 23 -5.97 -2.77 -3.75
N ARG A 24 -6.92 -3.71 -3.79
CA ARG A 24 -7.11 -4.73 -2.75
C ARG A 24 -5.89 -5.67 -2.64
N ALA A 25 -5.34 -6.12 -3.77
CA ALA A 25 -4.13 -6.95 -3.76
C ALA A 25 -2.91 -6.20 -3.17
N ALA A 26 -2.79 -4.89 -3.42
CA ALA A 26 -1.79 -4.06 -2.79
C ALA A 26 -2.06 -3.90 -1.28
N GLU A 27 -3.30 -3.64 -0.86
CA GLU A 27 -3.68 -3.58 0.56
C GLU A 27 -3.28 -4.86 1.32
N ASP A 28 -3.61 -6.02 0.74
CA ASP A 28 -3.29 -7.34 1.30
C ASP A 28 -1.77 -7.54 1.43
N GLY A 29 -1.02 -7.15 0.40
CA GLY A 29 0.43 -7.18 0.40
C GLY A 29 1.02 -6.34 1.54
N TRP A 30 0.62 -5.09 1.67
CA TRP A 30 1.14 -4.19 2.72
C TRP A 30 0.72 -4.62 4.13
N ASN A 31 -0.48 -5.17 4.32
CA ASN A 31 -0.92 -5.71 5.60
C ASN A 31 -0.15 -6.97 6.04
N SER A 32 0.60 -7.64 5.15
CA SER A 32 1.52 -8.71 5.56
C SER A 32 2.69 -8.18 6.39
N ARG A 33 3.07 -6.90 6.20
CA ARG A 33 4.27 -6.27 6.79
C ARG A 33 5.56 -7.03 6.50
N ASP A 34 5.60 -7.72 5.36
CA ASP A 34 6.75 -8.45 4.84
C ASP A 34 7.44 -7.63 3.73
N PRO A 35 8.62 -7.02 4.00
CA PRO A 35 9.32 -6.16 3.04
C PRO A 35 9.59 -6.85 1.70
N GLN A 36 10.01 -8.11 1.74
CA GLN A 36 10.40 -8.88 0.57
C GLN A 36 9.17 -9.17 -0.27
N ARG A 37 8.09 -9.67 0.35
CA ARG A 37 6.83 -9.95 -0.34
C ARG A 37 6.23 -8.70 -0.99
N VAL A 38 6.27 -7.56 -0.30
CA VAL A 38 5.75 -6.29 -0.86
C VAL A 38 6.61 -5.81 -2.01
N ALA A 39 7.94 -5.89 -1.91
CA ALA A 39 8.86 -5.42 -2.94
C ALA A 39 8.70 -6.17 -4.28
N LEU A 40 8.22 -7.42 -4.27
CA LEU A 40 7.92 -8.20 -5.49
C LEU A 40 6.78 -7.60 -6.35
N ALA A 41 6.00 -6.65 -5.84
CA ALA A 41 4.96 -5.96 -6.62
C ALA A 41 5.49 -4.81 -7.51
N TYR A 42 6.78 -4.50 -7.40
CA TYR A 42 7.43 -3.35 -8.05
C TYR A 42 8.46 -3.82 -9.07
N THR A 43 8.70 -3.02 -10.11
CA THR A 43 9.81 -3.30 -11.05
C THR A 43 11.15 -3.27 -10.32
N VAL A 44 12.18 -3.92 -10.89
CA VAL A 44 13.53 -3.95 -10.29
C VAL A 44 14.09 -2.53 -10.10
N ASP A 45 13.76 -1.63 -11.01
CA ASP A 45 14.17 -0.23 -11.10
C ASP A 45 13.07 0.77 -10.65
N SER A 46 12.06 0.30 -9.90
CA SER A 46 10.90 1.11 -9.50
C SER A 46 11.31 2.40 -8.76
N ALA A 47 10.73 3.53 -9.16
CA ALA A 47 11.06 4.84 -8.60
C ALA A 47 9.95 5.31 -7.64
N TRP A 48 10.29 5.57 -6.38
CA TRP A 48 9.34 6.07 -5.40
C TRP A 48 9.69 7.46 -4.90
N ARG A 49 8.64 8.19 -4.52
CA ARG A 49 8.71 9.21 -3.47
C ARG A 49 7.70 8.84 -2.37
N ASN A 50 8.17 8.67 -1.14
CA ASN A 50 7.35 8.44 0.03
C ASN A 50 7.56 9.57 1.03
N ARG A 51 6.55 10.42 1.23
CA ARG A 51 6.68 11.70 1.95
C ARG A 51 7.80 12.53 1.30
N ALA A 52 8.90 12.75 2.02
CA ALA A 52 10.09 13.46 1.59
C ALA A 52 11.28 12.53 1.25
N GLU A 53 11.09 11.21 1.32
CA GLU A 53 12.13 10.21 1.03
C GLU A 53 11.99 9.67 -0.39
N PHE A 54 13.11 9.46 -1.07
CA PHE A 54 13.19 8.89 -2.41
C PHE A 54 13.83 7.50 -2.34
N VAL A 55 13.26 6.55 -3.07
CA VAL A 55 13.64 5.12 -3.00
C VAL A 55 13.73 4.60 -4.43
N ASN A 56 14.88 4.05 -4.83
CA ASN A 56 15.17 3.70 -6.21
C ASN A 56 15.52 2.22 -6.35
N GLY A 57 14.54 1.44 -6.80
CA GLY A 57 14.67 0.02 -7.06
C GLY A 57 14.29 -0.89 -5.89
N ARG A 58 14.18 -2.18 -6.18
CA ARG A 58 13.58 -3.17 -5.27
C ARG A 58 14.37 -3.34 -3.96
N ALA A 59 15.70 -3.24 -4.00
CA ALA A 59 16.55 -3.35 -2.81
C ALA A 59 16.29 -2.19 -1.83
N ASP A 60 16.23 -0.96 -2.34
CA ASP A 60 15.95 0.23 -1.53
C ASP A 60 14.52 0.19 -0.98
N ILE A 61 13.56 -0.35 -1.74
CA ILE A 61 12.18 -0.58 -1.29
C ILE A 61 12.16 -1.52 -0.08
N VAL A 62 12.89 -2.62 -0.13
CA VAL A 62 13.00 -3.55 1.01
C VAL A 62 13.56 -2.82 2.23
N ALA A 63 14.65 -2.06 2.08
CA ALA A 63 15.27 -1.32 3.17
C ALA A 63 14.31 -0.26 3.77
N PHE A 64 13.58 0.46 2.92
CA PHE A 64 12.55 1.42 3.36
C PHE A 64 11.46 0.72 4.19
N LEU A 65 10.93 -0.40 3.69
CA LEU A 65 9.85 -1.13 4.34
C LEU A 65 10.28 -1.76 5.67
N GLN A 66 11.53 -2.23 5.77
CA GLN A 66 12.11 -2.69 7.04
C GLN A 66 12.10 -1.59 8.09
N ARG A 67 12.62 -0.39 7.76
CA ARG A 67 12.57 0.77 8.68
C ARG A 67 11.15 1.16 9.03
N LYS A 68 10.26 1.16 8.04
CA LYS A 68 8.84 1.50 8.24
C LYS A 68 8.20 0.64 9.31
N TRP A 69 8.31 -0.69 9.22
CA TRP A 69 7.64 -1.60 10.16
C TRP A 69 8.42 -1.89 11.44
N GLN A 70 9.68 -1.45 11.54
CA GLN A 70 10.35 -1.30 12.83
C GLN A 70 9.77 -0.15 13.65
N LYS A 71 9.30 0.92 12.99
CA LYS A 71 8.70 2.10 13.63
C LYS A 71 7.19 1.97 13.82
N GLU A 72 6.48 1.52 12.78
CA GLU A 72 5.02 1.51 12.74
C GLU A 72 4.46 0.18 13.24
N LEU A 73 4.35 0.05 14.57
CA LEU A 73 3.92 -1.16 15.24
C LEU A 73 2.40 -1.36 15.13
N ASP A 74 1.96 -2.63 15.16
CA ASP A 74 0.55 -3.03 15.01
C ASP A 74 -0.17 -2.47 13.78
N TYR A 75 0.60 -2.18 12.73
CA TYR A 75 0.17 -1.61 11.47
C TYR A 75 -1.03 -2.35 10.85
N ARG A 76 -2.10 -1.60 10.58
CA ARG A 76 -3.30 -2.04 9.84
C ARG A 76 -3.68 -1.00 8.81
N LEU A 77 -3.89 -1.44 7.57
CA LEU A 77 -4.11 -0.56 6.43
C LEU A 77 -5.42 -0.86 5.71
N ILE A 78 -6.08 0.21 5.27
CA ILE A 78 -7.18 0.17 4.30
C ILE A 78 -6.81 1.05 3.11
N LYS A 79 -6.94 0.53 1.89
CA LYS A 79 -6.80 1.27 0.63
C LYS A 79 -8.13 1.29 -0.11
N GLU A 80 -8.41 2.37 -0.79
CA GLU A 80 -9.62 2.57 -1.58
C GLU A 80 -9.28 3.27 -2.90
N LEU A 81 -9.86 2.78 -4.00
CA LEU A 81 -9.70 3.39 -5.31
C LEU A 81 -10.28 4.80 -5.30
N TRP A 82 -9.50 5.78 -5.79
CA TRP A 82 -10.00 7.13 -6.06
C TRP A 82 -10.39 7.28 -7.53
N VAL A 83 -9.44 7.04 -8.44
CA VAL A 83 -9.65 7.05 -9.89
C VAL A 83 -8.59 6.21 -10.57
N HIS A 84 -8.84 5.77 -11.81
CA HIS A 84 -7.86 5.10 -12.66
C HIS A 84 -7.92 5.68 -14.07
N ASP A 85 -6.81 5.59 -14.79
CA ASP A 85 -6.71 5.97 -16.20
C ASP A 85 -5.56 5.19 -16.87
N GLY A 86 -5.84 4.44 -17.92
CA GLY A 86 -4.86 3.58 -18.60
C GLY A 86 -4.09 2.66 -17.63
N ASN A 87 -2.78 2.89 -17.51
CA ASN A 87 -1.87 2.16 -16.61
C ASN A 87 -1.64 2.84 -15.25
N ARG A 88 -2.47 3.81 -14.87
CA ARG A 88 -2.35 4.56 -13.63
C ARG A 88 -3.53 4.35 -12.71
N ILE A 89 -3.26 4.35 -11.41
CA ILE A 89 -4.27 4.27 -10.35
C ILE A 89 -3.95 5.33 -9.30
N ALA A 90 -4.94 6.14 -8.93
CA ALA A 90 -4.91 7.01 -7.76
C ALA A 90 -5.69 6.36 -6.62
N VAL A 91 -5.11 6.38 -5.43
CA VAL A 91 -5.59 5.63 -4.26
C VAL A 91 -5.64 6.54 -3.05
N ARG A 92 -6.75 6.46 -2.31
CA ARG A 92 -6.86 6.96 -0.93
C ARG A 92 -6.57 5.82 0.02
N PHE A 93 -5.94 6.11 1.15
CA PHE A 93 -5.75 5.10 2.17
C PHE A 93 -5.63 5.71 3.56
N ALA A 94 -5.88 4.88 4.57
CA ALA A 94 -5.52 5.18 5.93
C ALA A 94 -4.90 3.94 6.59
N TYR A 95 -3.96 4.16 7.50
CA TYR A 95 -3.44 3.09 8.34
C TYR A 95 -3.33 3.52 9.81
N GLU A 96 -3.58 2.59 10.72
CA GLU A 96 -3.44 2.78 12.16
C GLU A 96 -2.23 2.01 12.66
N TRP A 97 -1.49 2.60 13.58
CA TRP A 97 -0.28 2.06 14.17
C TRP A 97 0.05 2.78 15.48
N HIS A 98 0.98 2.26 16.26
CA HIS A 98 1.57 2.97 17.38
C HIS A 98 3.10 2.94 17.34
N ASP A 99 3.74 3.93 17.96
CA ASP A 99 5.19 3.93 18.15
C ASP A 99 5.62 3.06 19.34
N ASP A 100 6.93 2.95 19.57
CA ASP A 100 7.53 2.21 20.70
C ASP A 100 7.24 2.83 22.08
N SER A 101 6.73 4.06 22.10
CA SER A 101 6.28 4.78 23.29
C SER A 101 4.78 4.58 23.56
N GLY A 102 4.08 3.84 22.70
CA GLY A 102 2.65 3.52 22.83
C GLY A 102 1.71 4.62 22.33
N ASN A 103 2.21 5.67 21.66
CA ASN A 103 1.36 6.70 21.08
C ASN A 103 0.72 6.16 19.81
N TRP A 104 -0.61 6.26 19.71
CA TRP A 104 -1.36 5.81 18.54
C TRP A 104 -1.52 6.91 17.51
N TYR A 105 -1.49 6.51 16.24
CA TYR A 105 -1.69 7.39 15.10
C TYR A 105 -2.67 6.77 14.11
N ARG A 106 -3.43 7.63 13.42
CA ARG A 106 -4.04 7.32 12.14
C ARG A 106 -3.35 8.16 11.07
N SER A 107 -2.68 7.48 10.15
CA SER A 107 -2.03 8.10 9.01
C SER A 107 -2.97 8.11 7.83
N TYR A 108 -3.18 9.28 7.23
CA TYR A 108 -4.00 9.50 6.05
C TYR A 108 -3.11 9.72 4.85
N GLY A 109 -3.38 9.05 3.74
CA GLY A 109 -2.52 9.11 2.58
C GLY A 109 -3.24 9.13 1.23
N ASN A 110 -2.56 9.76 0.29
CA ASN A 110 -2.83 9.63 -1.13
C ASN A 110 -1.60 9.04 -1.80
N GLU A 111 -1.82 8.06 -2.66
CA GLU A 111 -0.75 7.52 -3.51
C GLU A 111 -1.19 7.37 -4.96
N ASN A 112 -0.26 7.67 -5.86
CA ASN A 112 -0.43 7.54 -7.29
C ASN A 112 0.55 6.50 -7.81
N TRP A 113 0.01 5.52 -8.53
CA TRP A 113 0.72 4.38 -9.05
C TRP A 113 0.76 4.42 -10.57
N GLU A 114 1.90 4.05 -11.14
CA GLU A 114 2.05 3.80 -12.57
C GLU A 114 2.64 2.40 -12.76
N PHE A 115 2.02 1.60 -13.61
CA PHE A 115 2.38 0.20 -13.84
C PHE A 115 3.03 0.00 -15.22
N ASP A 116 3.88 -1.02 -15.33
CA ASP A 116 4.32 -1.55 -16.62
C ASP A 116 3.29 -2.55 -17.20
N ASP A 117 3.55 -3.01 -18.43
CA ASP A 117 2.65 -3.92 -19.15
C ASP A 117 2.60 -5.33 -18.53
N ALA A 118 3.61 -5.70 -17.73
CA ALA A 118 3.63 -6.94 -16.97
C ALA A 118 2.90 -6.82 -15.61
N GLY A 119 2.37 -5.64 -15.28
CA GLY A 119 1.56 -5.38 -14.09
C GLY A 119 2.37 -5.06 -12.83
N PHE A 120 3.67 -4.81 -12.94
CA PHE A 120 4.51 -4.35 -11.83
C PHE A 120 4.48 -2.83 -11.72
N MET A 121 4.52 -2.31 -10.50
CA MET A 121 4.49 -0.87 -10.27
C MET A 121 5.89 -0.27 -10.53
N ARG A 122 6.00 0.56 -11.57
CA ARG A 122 7.25 1.22 -11.96
C ARG A 122 7.44 2.59 -11.31
N LYS A 123 6.35 3.27 -10.92
CA LYS A 123 6.42 4.51 -10.13
C LYS A 123 5.39 4.52 -9.01
N ARG A 124 5.80 5.01 -7.84
CA ARG A 124 4.95 5.20 -6.67
C ARG A 124 5.18 6.55 -6.03
N PHE A 125 4.17 7.41 -6.04
CA PHE A 125 4.23 8.71 -5.37
C PHE A 125 3.23 8.71 -4.23
N ALA A 126 3.69 8.80 -2.99
CA ALA A 126 2.84 8.75 -1.80
C ALA A 126 3.07 9.96 -0.89
N CYS A 127 1.99 10.66 -0.58
CA CYS A 127 1.94 11.71 0.44
C CYS A 127 1.12 11.20 1.62
N ILE A 128 1.63 11.38 2.83
CA ILE A 128 1.05 10.82 4.06
C ILE A 128 1.19 11.85 5.18
N ASN A 129 0.11 12.06 5.92
CA ASN A 129 0.05 12.91 7.10
C ASN A 129 -0.43 12.08 8.30
N ASP A 130 0.22 12.26 9.45
CA ASP A 130 -0.09 11.50 10.66
C ASP A 130 -0.93 12.36 11.61
N ALA A 131 -2.05 11.80 12.07
CA ALA A 131 -2.86 12.38 13.12
C ALA A 131 -2.74 11.53 14.39
N PRO A 132 -2.30 12.10 15.53
CA PRO A 132 -2.36 11.41 16.81
C PRO A 132 -3.81 11.07 17.16
N ILE A 133 -4.03 9.86 17.69
CA ILE A 133 -5.35 9.40 18.16
C ILE A 133 -5.21 8.74 19.52
N ARG A 134 -6.30 8.62 20.27
CA ARG A 134 -6.32 7.77 21.47
C ARG A 134 -6.50 6.31 21.07
N ALA A 135 -6.09 5.38 21.92
CA ALA A 135 -6.22 3.95 21.64
C ALA A 135 -7.68 3.52 21.43
N GLU A 136 -8.61 4.13 22.16
CA GLU A 136 -10.06 3.91 22.02
C GLU A 136 -10.66 4.47 20.73
N ASP A 137 -9.99 5.42 20.06
CA ASP A 137 -10.46 6.02 18.81
C ASP A 137 -10.10 5.18 17.56
N ARG A 138 -9.39 4.07 17.76
CA ARG A 138 -9.04 3.13 16.70
C ARG A 138 -10.29 2.58 16.02
N LYS A 139 -10.22 2.45 14.69
CA LYS A 139 -11.30 1.91 13.86
C LYS A 139 -10.90 0.56 13.23
N PHE A 140 -9.61 0.23 13.20
CA PHE A 140 -9.11 -0.94 12.49
C PHE A 140 -8.90 -2.11 13.45
N HIS A 141 -9.92 -2.98 13.52
CA HIS A 141 -9.98 -4.10 14.47
C HIS A 141 -10.10 -5.43 13.74
N TRP A 142 -8.96 -6.02 13.41
CA TRP A 142 -8.85 -7.40 12.94
C TRP A 142 -7.50 -8.00 13.35
N PRO A 143 -7.33 -9.34 13.33
CA PRO A 143 -6.03 -9.98 13.53
C PRO A 143 -5.00 -9.44 12.53
N LEU A 144 -3.78 -9.19 12.98
CA LEU A 144 -2.72 -8.63 12.14
C LEU A 144 -2.51 -9.43 10.85
N GLY A 145 -2.70 -8.78 9.69
CA GLY A 145 -2.70 -9.43 8.38
C GLY A 145 -3.78 -8.88 7.47
N ARG A 146 -4.14 -9.66 6.44
CA ARG A 146 -5.18 -9.30 5.45
C ARG A 146 -6.45 -8.84 6.16
N ARG A 147 -6.96 -7.66 5.77
CA ARG A 147 -8.27 -7.17 6.26
C ARG A 147 -9.38 -8.14 5.83
N PRO A 148 -10.25 -8.61 6.75
CA PRO A 148 -11.38 -9.49 6.41
C PRO A 148 -12.29 -8.89 5.34
N ASP A 149 -12.90 -9.74 4.51
CA ASP A 149 -13.76 -9.28 3.40
C ASP A 149 -15.03 -8.56 3.87
N GLY A 150 -15.55 -8.91 5.05
CA GLY A 150 -16.68 -8.24 5.67
C GLY A 150 -16.32 -7.01 6.53
N HIS A 151 -15.03 -6.65 6.66
CA HIS A 151 -14.65 -5.45 7.39
C HIS A 151 -14.90 -4.22 6.52
N PRO A 152 -15.52 -3.15 7.05
CA PRO A 152 -15.84 -1.96 6.26
C PRO A 152 -14.61 -1.32 5.61
N GLY A 153 -14.82 -0.76 4.42
CA GLY A 153 -13.85 0.02 3.66
C GLY A 153 -13.65 1.44 4.21
N LEU A 154 -12.87 2.26 3.49
CA LEU A 154 -12.50 3.59 3.95
C LEU A 154 -13.72 4.53 3.99
N SER A 155 -14.48 4.56 2.89
CA SER A 155 -15.70 5.36 2.78
C SER A 155 -16.78 4.94 3.79
N GLU A 156 -16.93 3.64 4.07
CA GLU A 156 -17.91 3.11 5.03
C GLU A 156 -17.57 3.47 6.48
N LEU A 157 -16.31 3.73 6.79
CA LEU A 157 -15.85 4.20 8.10
C LEU A 157 -15.92 5.72 8.29
N GLY A 158 -16.34 6.45 7.24
CA GLY A 158 -16.38 7.92 7.23
C GLY A 158 -14.99 8.56 7.32
N LEU A 159 -13.98 7.93 6.70
CA LEU A 159 -12.58 8.37 6.68
C LEU A 159 -12.15 8.91 5.31
#